data_AF-A0A8C2NR07-F1
#
_entry.id   AF-A0A8C2NR07-F1
#
_cell.length_a   1.000
_cell.length_b   1.000
_cell.length_c   1.000
_cell.angle_alpha   90.00
_cell.angle_beta   90.00
_cell.angle_gamma   90.00
#
_symmetry.space_group_name_H-M   'P 1'
#
loop_
_entity.id
_entity.type
_entity.pdbx_description
1 polymer ?
#
loop_
_entity_poly.entity_id
_entity_poly.type
_entity_poly.pdbx_seq_one_letter_code
_entity_poly.pdbx_strand_id
1 'polypeptide(L)'
;YQLLTGIFLGAIHAKYDAIDKDTPIPTDRQIEVDIPRCHQYDELLSSPEGHAKFRRVLKAWVVSHPDLVYWQGLDSLCAPFLYLNFNNEALAYACMSAFIPKYLYNFFLKDNSHVIQEYLTVFSQMIAFHDPELSNHLNEIGFIPDLYAIPWFLTMFTQIDIERCVRESINLFCWTPKSATYRQHAQPPKPTSDSSGIRSSTPYFPTECPDPPKTDLSRESIPLNDLKSEVSPRISAEDLIDLCELTVTGHFKTPPKKTKSSKPKLLVVDIRNSEDFVRGHISGSINIPFSTAFTAEGELSQGPYTAMLQSFRGKVIVIVGNVAKHTAEFAAHLVKMKYPRICILDGGINKIKPTGLLTVPSPQI
;
A
#
# COMPACT_ATOMS: atom_id res chain seq x y z
N TYR A 1 -12.57 10.02 -15.78
CA TYR A 1 -11.15 10.41 -15.91
C TYR A 1 -10.93 11.91 -15.81
N GLN A 2 -11.55 12.78 -16.61
CA GLN A 2 -11.39 14.24 -16.52
C GLN A 2 -11.57 14.82 -15.09
N LEU A 3 -12.58 14.35 -14.36
CA LEU A 3 -12.80 14.70 -12.95
C LEU A 3 -11.72 14.14 -12.00
N LEU A 4 -11.19 12.94 -12.29
CA LEU A 4 -10.13 12.30 -11.49
C LEU A 4 -8.76 12.97 -11.70
N THR A 5 -8.55 13.57 -12.88
CA THR A 5 -7.30 14.20 -13.30
C THR A 5 -7.30 15.73 -13.13
N GLY A 6 -8.45 16.34 -12.85
CA GLY A 6 -8.59 17.79 -12.60
C GLY A 6 -8.31 18.67 -13.81
N ILE A 7 -8.53 18.17 -15.03
CA ILE A 7 -8.15 18.84 -16.28
C ILE A 7 -9.28 19.76 -16.76
N PHE A 8 -8.98 21.06 -16.92
CA PHE A 8 -9.85 22.03 -17.60
C PHE A 8 -9.46 22.13 -19.08
N LEU A 9 -10.44 22.02 -19.99
CA LEU A 9 -10.28 21.81 -21.44
C LEU A 9 -9.50 22.90 -22.19
N GLY A 10 -9.33 24.10 -21.62
CA GLY A 10 -8.96 25.31 -22.36
C GLY A 10 -7.55 25.34 -22.99
N ALA A 11 -6.61 24.51 -22.54
CA ALA A 11 -5.20 24.59 -23.00
C ALA A 11 -4.58 23.24 -23.43
N ILE A 12 -5.34 22.14 -23.42
CA ILE A 12 -4.77 20.80 -23.64
C ILE A 12 -4.34 20.56 -25.09
N HIS A 13 -5.09 21.09 -26.07
CA HIS A 13 -4.81 20.90 -27.50
C HIS A 13 -3.52 21.63 -27.90
N ALA A 14 -3.42 22.94 -27.61
CA ALA A 14 -2.22 23.71 -27.90
C ALA A 14 -0.96 23.11 -27.26
N LYS A 15 -1.06 22.60 -26.02
CA LYS A 15 0.06 21.91 -25.36
C LYS A 15 0.42 20.60 -26.06
N TYR A 16 -0.55 19.78 -26.45
CA TYR A 16 -0.30 18.51 -27.12
C TYR A 16 0.26 18.68 -28.53
N ASP A 17 -0.29 19.64 -29.28
CA ASP A 17 0.10 19.92 -30.66
C ASP A 17 1.55 20.42 -30.75
N ALA A 18 1.98 21.23 -29.79
CA ALA A 18 3.33 21.79 -29.70
C ALA A 18 4.44 20.76 -29.40
N ILE A 19 4.11 19.54 -28.97
CA ILE A 19 5.10 18.50 -28.67
C ILE A 19 5.62 17.89 -29.97
N ASP A 20 6.93 17.74 -30.12
CA ASP A 20 7.53 17.02 -31.25
C ASP A 20 7.19 15.52 -31.18
N LYS A 21 6.48 15.04 -32.21
CA LYS A 21 6.03 13.65 -32.35
C LYS A 21 6.70 12.97 -33.56
N ASP A 22 7.55 13.68 -34.29
CA ASP A 22 8.05 13.24 -35.60
C ASP A 22 9.54 12.89 -35.53
N THR A 23 10.35 13.69 -34.82
CA THR A 23 11.79 13.43 -34.71
C THR A 23 12.07 12.04 -34.16
N PRO A 24 12.85 11.18 -34.84
CA PRO A 24 13.15 9.84 -34.36
C PRO A 24 13.83 9.84 -33.00
N ILE A 25 13.35 8.99 -32.08
CA ILE A 25 13.95 8.79 -30.76
C ILE A 25 14.30 7.31 -30.53
N PRO A 26 15.27 6.98 -29.66
CA PRO A 26 15.68 5.59 -29.43
C PRO A 26 14.55 4.64 -29.03
N THR A 27 13.52 5.17 -28.37
CA THR A 27 12.34 4.45 -27.89
C THR A 27 11.35 4.05 -29.01
N ASP A 28 11.41 4.69 -30.19
CA ASP A 28 10.44 4.46 -31.27
C ASP A 28 10.35 2.99 -31.67
N ARG A 29 11.49 2.29 -31.73
CA ARG A 29 11.54 0.85 -32.04
C ARG A 29 10.76 0.00 -31.04
N GLN A 30 10.81 0.34 -29.75
CA GLN A 30 10.09 -0.42 -28.72
C GLN A 30 8.58 -0.18 -28.84
N ILE A 31 8.18 1.08 -29.03
CA ILE A 31 6.77 1.46 -29.25
C ILE A 31 6.19 0.72 -30.46
N GLU A 32 6.96 0.61 -31.55
CA GLU A 32 6.57 -0.10 -32.77
C GLU A 32 6.29 -1.59 -32.58
N VAL A 33 7.05 -2.24 -31.68
CA VAL A 33 6.90 -3.68 -31.39
C VAL A 33 5.80 -3.93 -30.37
N ASP A 34 5.53 -2.98 -29.47
CA ASP A 34 4.55 -3.13 -28.40
C ASP A 34 3.12 -2.90 -28.89
N ILE A 35 2.88 -1.83 -29.67
CA ILE A 35 1.54 -1.46 -30.15
C ILE A 35 0.81 -2.63 -30.83
N PRO A 36 1.41 -3.40 -31.77
CA PRO A 36 0.71 -4.51 -32.43
C PRO A 36 0.45 -5.72 -31.53
N ARG A 37 0.96 -5.73 -30.29
CA ARG A 37 0.69 -6.78 -29.29
C ARG A 37 -0.33 -6.31 -28.25
N CYS A 38 -0.52 -4.99 -28.14
CA CYS A 38 -1.38 -4.34 -27.18
C CYS A 38 -2.85 -4.41 -27.60
N HIS A 39 -3.72 -4.94 -26.73
CA HIS A 39 -5.18 -4.98 -26.91
C HIS A 39 -5.67 -5.42 -28.30
N GLN A 40 -5.01 -6.42 -28.91
CA GLN A 40 -5.36 -6.96 -30.24
C GLN A 40 -6.80 -7.49 -30.36
N TYR A 41 -7.46 -7.74 -29.23
CA TYR A 41 -8.85 -8.17 -29.18
C TYR A 41 -9.85 -7.02 -29.41
N ASP A 42 -9.42 -5.75 -29.38
CA ASP A 42 -10.26 -4.57 -29.57
C ASP A 42 -10.11 -4.02 -30.99
N GLU A 43 -11.20 -3.99 -31.76
CA GLU A 43 -11.19 -3.59 -33.18
C GLU A 43 -10.78 -2.11 -33.38
N LEU A 44 -11.13 -1.23 -32.44
CA LEU A 44 -10.83 0.20 -32.54
C LEU A 44 -9.33 0.45 -32.33
N LEU A 45 -8.77 -0.14 -31.27
CA LEU A 45 -7.36 0.03 -30.90
C LEU A 45 -6.40 -0.70 -31.84
N SER A 46 -6.79 -1.88 -32.36
CA SER A 46 -5.99 -2.67 -33.31
C SER A 46 -6.02 -2.12 -34.75
N SER A 47 -6.89 -1.15 -35.04
CA SER A 47 -6.96 -0.50 -36.34
C SER A 47 -5.66 0.26 -36.70
N PRO A 48 -5.35 0.45 -38.00
CA PRO A 48 -4.20 1.27 -38.40
C PRO A 48 -4.23 2.70 -37.85
N GLU A 49 -5.43 3.28 -37.72
CA GLU A 49 -5.62 4.58 -37.09
C GLU A 49 -5.31 4.53 -35.59
N GLY A 50 -5.82 3.52 -34.88
CA GLY A 50 -5.52 3.28 -33.47
C GLY A 50 -4.03 3.15 -33.21
N HIS A 51 -3.32 2.36 -34.01
CA HIS A 51 -1.85 2.23 -33.94
C HIS A 51 -1.14 3.57 -34.17
N ALA A 52 -1.57 4.36 -35.15
CA ALA A 52 -1.00 5.68 -35.41
C ALA A 52 -1.22 6.65 -34.24
N LYS A 53 -2.41 6.61 -33.60
CA LYS A 53 -2.76 7.40 -32.43
C LYS A 53 -1.95 6.98 -31.20
N PHE A 54 -1.80 5.69 -30.94
CA PHE A 54 -0.93 5.17 -29.88
C PHE A 54 0.49 5.71 -30.00
N ARG A 55 1.07 5.61 -31.20
CA ARG A 55 2.42 6.08 -31.47
C ARG A 55 2.56 7.56 -31.12
N ARG A 56 1.63 8.41 -31.57
CA ARG A 56 1.67 9.86 -31.29
C ARG A 56 1.50 10.17 -29.81
N VAL A 57 0.56 9.52 -29.11
CA VAL A 57 0.32 9.77 -27.68
C VAL A 57 1.48 9.28 -26.81
N LEU A 58 2.00 8.08 -27.05
CA LEU A 58 3.14 7.53 -26.31
C LEU A 58 4.41 8.35 -26.55
N LYS A 59 4.69 8.71 -27.80
CA LYS A 59 5.85 9.54 -28.13
C LYS A 59 5.75 10.94 -27.52
N ALA A 60 4.57 11.57 -27.59
CA ALA A 60 4.33 12.85 -26.94
C ALA A 60 4.60 12.79 -25.43
N TRP A 61 4.23 11.67 -24.78
CA TRP A 61 4.50 11.45 -23.37
C TRP A 61 5.99 11.28 -23.07
N VAL A 62 6.71 10.45 -23.81
CA VAL A 62 8.15 10.25 -23.61
C VAL A 62 8.92 11.55 -23.81
N VAL A 63 8.61 12.31 -24.87
CA VAL A 63 9.29 13.59 -25.17
C VAL A 63 9.00 14.66 -24.11
N SER A 64 7.78 14.66 -23.54
CA SER A 64 7.38 15.66 -22.55
C SER A 64 7.87 15.38 -21.12
N HIS A 65 8.43 14.19 -20.86
CA HIS A 65 8.89 13.75 -19.54
C HIS A 65 10.32 13.23 -19.64
N PRO A 66 11.32 14.12 -19.83
CA PRO A 66 12.71 13.71 -20.09
C PRO A 66 13.36 12.91 -18.94
N ASP A 67 12.84 13.04 -17.72
CA ASP A 67 13.29 12.29 -16.54
C ASP A 67 12.72 10.87 -16.45
N LEU A 68 11.73 10.55 -17.30
CA LEU A 68 11.06 9.25 -17.34
C LEU A 68 11.40 8.52 -18.65
N VAL A 69 11.29 7.20 -18.61
CA VAL A 69 11.55 6.33 -19.76
C VAL A 69 10.36 5.44 -20.05
N TYR A 70 10.25 5.05 -21.31
CA TYR A 70 9.29 4.05 -21.73
C TYR A 70 9.70 2.68 -21.19
N TRP A 71 8.84 2.09 -20.36
CA TRP A 71 8.91 0.70 -19.95
C TRP A 71 7.82 -0.10 -20.68
N GLN A 72 8.15 -1.32 -21.08
CA GLN A 72 7.18 -2.24 -21.71
C GLN A 72 5.96 -2.40 -20.79
N GLY A 73 4.76 -2.10 -21.31
CA GLY A 73 3.51 -1.99 -20.54
C GLY A 73 2.93 -0.57 -20.50
N LEU A 74 3.69 0.47 -20.84
CA LEU A 74 3.16 1.83 -20.94
C LEU A 74 2.11 1.96 -22.07
N ASP A 75 2.26 1.20 -23.14
CA ASP A 75 1.26 1.01 -24.19
C ASP A 75 -0.07 0.47 -23.64
N SER A 76 -0.01 -0.56 -22.80
CA SER A 76 -1.20 -1.14 -22.14
C SER A 76 -1.84 -0.18 -21.13
N LEU A 77 -1.04 0.68 -20.50
CA LEU A 77 -1.56 1.76 -19.64
C LEU A 77 -2.21 2.89 -20.46
N CYS A 78 -1.67 3.21 -21.64
CA CYS A 78 -2.19 4.24 -22.54
C CYS A 78 -3.55 3.85 -23.14
N ALA A 79 -3.77 2.56 -23.38
CA ALA A 79 -4.94 2.04 -24.06
C ALA A 79 -6.30 2.52 -23.54
N PRO A 80 -6.64 2.45 -22.24
CA PRO A 80 -7.93 2.95 -21.74
C PRO A 80 -8.10 4.46 -21.96
N PHE A 81 -7.04 5.26 -21.84
CA PHE A 81 -7.12 6.71 -22.07
C PHE A 81 -7.37 7.01 -23.54
N LEU A 82 -6.71 6.28 -24.44
CA LEU A 82 -6.91 6.45 -25.86
C LEU A 82 -8.28 5.94 -26.31
N TYR A 83 -8.71 4.76 -25.85
CA TYR A 83 -10.02 4.19 -26.17
C TYR A 83 -11.16 5.15 -25.82
N LEU A 84 -11.17 5.67 -24.59
CA LEU A 84 -12.22 6.57 -24.11
C LEU A 84 -12.19 7.95 -24.78
N ASN A 85 -11.06 8.35 -25.35
CA ASN A 85 -10.87 9.68 -25.96
C ASN A 85 -10.30 9.55 -27.38
N PHE A 86 -10.75 8.56 -28.15
CA PHE A 86 -10.15 8.20 -29.44
C PHE A 86 -10.11 9.36 -30.45
N ASN A 87 -11.16 10.19 -30.42
CA ASN A 87 -11.29 11.39 -31.25
C ASN A 87 -10.57 12.62 -30.69
N ASN A 88 -9.96 12.53 -29.51
CA ASN A 88 -9.27 13.62 -28.84
C ASN A 88 -7.97 13.13 -28.17
N GLU A 89 -6.91 13.00 -28.97
CA GLU A 89 -5.58 12.56 -28.52
C GLU A 89 -4.99 13.48 -27.45
N ALA A 90 -5.23 14.79 -27.55
CA ALA A 90 -4.77 15.76 -26.56
C ALA A 90 -5.37 15.49 -25.17
N LEU A 91 -6.65 15.09 -25.12
CA LEU A 91 -7.32 14.71 -23.89
C LEU A 91 -6.86 13.35 -23.37
N ALA A 92 -6.65 12.35 -24.25
CA ALA A 92 -6.07 11.07 -23.87
C ALA A 92 -4.70 11.26 -23.21
N TYR A 93 -3.82 12.01 -23.88
CA TYR A 93 -2.51 12.40 -23.41
C TYR A 93 -2.59 13.12 -22.07
N ALA A 94 -3.40 14.18 -21.96
CA ALA A 94 -3.50 14.97 -20.73
C ALA A 94 -4.00 14.11 -19.56
N CYS A 95 -4.98 13.23 -19.79
CA CYS A 95 -5.46 12.30 -18.77
C CYS A 95 -4.35 11.35 -18.29
N MET A 96 -3.60 10.75 -19.22
CA MET A 96 -2.49 9.85 -18.90
C MET A 96 -1.37 10.58 -18.12
N SER A 97 -0.98 11.77 -18.60
CA SER A 97 0.03 12.62 -17.94
C SER A 97 -0.35 13.07 -16.55
N ALA A 98 -1.63 13.26 -16.26
CA ALA A 98 -2.12 13.56 -14.92
C ALA A 98 -2.27 12.30 -14.03
N PHE A 99 -2.54 11.15 -14.64
CA PHE A 99 -2.74 9.88 -13.93
C PHE A 99 -1.43 9.28 -13.40
N ILE A 100 -0.40 9.20 -14.24
CA ILE A 100 0.88 8.56 -13.90
C ILE A 100 1.51 9.13 -12.61
N PRO A 101 1.70 10.45 -12.43
CA PRO A 101 2.31 10.97 -11.20
C PRO A 101 1.45 10.73 -9.96
N LYS A 102 0.15 10.45 -10.10
CA LYS A 102 -0.77 10.17 -8.99
C LYS A 102 -0.74 8.73 -8.53
N TYR A 103 -0.71 7.78 -9.47
CA TYR A 103 -0.86 6.34 -9.16
C TYR A 103 0.40 5.51 -9.41
N LEU A 104 1.29 5.99 -10.28
CA LEU A 104 2.54 5.34 -10.71
C LEU A 104 3.74 6.27 -10.50
N TYR A 105 3.71 7.03 -9.40
CA TYR A 105 4.78 7.96 -9.03
C TYR A 105 6.15 7.25 -9.03
N ASN A 106 7.11 7.83 -9.74
CA ASN A 106 8.48 7.31 -9.93
C ASN A 106 8.58 5.91 -10.57
N PHE A 107 7.48 5.31 -11.03
CA PHE A 107 7.50 3.96 -11.58
C PHE A 107 8.24 3.90 -12.93
N PHE A 108 8.20 4.98 -13.71
CA PHE A 108 8.84 5.07 -15.03
C PHE A 108 10.21 5.75 -15.00
N LEU A 109 10.87 5.85 -13.84
CA LEU A 109 12.27 6.30 -13.78
C LEU A 109 13.18 5.35 -14.57
N LYS A 110 14.32 5.87 -15.04
CA LYS A 110 15.36 5.05 -15.69
C LYS A 110 15.87 3.95 -14.76
N ASP A 111 16.10 4.29 -13.49
CA ASP A 111 16.29 3.32 -12.41
C ASP A 111 15.12 3.42 -11.44
N ASN A 112 14.16 2.52 -11.60
CA ASN A 112 12.97 2.36 -10.76
C ASN A 112 13.09 1.16 -9.82
N SER A 113 14.28 0.54 -9.71
CA SER A 113 14.46 -0.72 -8.99
C SER A 113 14.01 -0.63 -7.55
N HIS A 114 14.36 0.47 -6.85
CA HIS A 114 13.95 0.71 -5.47
C HIS A 114 12.42 0.84 -5.31
N VAL A 115 11.75 1.51 -6.27
CA VAL A 115 10.29 1.66 -6.28
C VAL A 115 9.62 0.30 -6.48
N ILE A 116 10.00 -0.42 -7.54
CA ILE A 116 9.42 -1.73 -7.87
C ILE A 116 9.63 -2.71 -6.72
N GLN A 117 10.85 -2.78 -6.19
CA GLN A 117 11.18 -3.71 -5.10
C GLN A 117 10.40 -3.39 -3.83
N GLU A 118 10.16 -2.12 -3.51
CA GLU A 118 9.27 -1.74 -2.39
C GLU A 118 7.82 -2.20 -2.66
N TYR A 119 7.27 -1.95 -3.85
CA TYR A 119 5.91 -2.41 -4.22
C TYR A 119 5.77 -3.93 -4.08
N LEU A 120 6.70 -4.70 -4.63
CA LEU A 120 6.69 -6.16 -4.60
C LEU A 120 6.83 -6.70 -3.18
N THR A 121 7.67 -6.06 -2.35
CA THR A 121 7.85 -6.45 -0.95
C THR A 121 6.59 -6.19 -0.14
N VAL A 122 6.00 -5.00 -0.25
CA VAL A 122 4.73 -4.66 0.42
C VAL A 122 3.62 -5.60 -0.07
N PHE A 123 3.58 -5.92 -1.36
CA PHE A 123 2.62 -6.87 -1.92
C PHE A 123 2.78 -8.27 -1.32
N SER A 124 4.01 -8.78 -1.19
CA SER A 124 4.29 -10.07 -0.52
C SER A 124 3.78 -10.07 0.93
N GLN A 125 4.03 -9.00 1.68
CA GLN A 125 3.54 -8.83 3.05
C GLN A 125 2.02 -8.77 3.12
N MET A 126 1.35 -8.18 2.12
CA MET A 126 -0.12 -8.17 2.04
C MET A 126 -0.68 -9.56 1.76
N ILE A 127 -0.02 -10.38 0.93
CA ILE A 127 -0.41 -11.78 0.75
C ILE A 127 -0.30 -12.50 2.10
N ALA A 128 0.83 -12.39 2.81
CA ALA A 128 1.00 -12.99 4.14
C ALA A 128 -0.05 -12.52 5.16
N PHE A 129 -0.41 -11.24 5.11
CA PHE A 129 -1.42 -10.65 5.99
C PHE A 129 -2.83 -11.19 5.71
N HIS A 130 -3.22 -11.37 4.44
CA HIS A 130 -4.57 -11.82 4.10
C HIS A 130 -4.70 -13.35 3.99
N ASP A 131 -3.70 -14.00 3.42
CA ASP A 131 -3.66 -15.43 3.11
C ASP A 131 -2.26 -16.02 3.41
N PRO A 132 -1.98 -16.32 4.69
CA PRO A 132 -0.68 -16.87 5.09
C PRO A 132 -0.44 -18.27 4.51
N GLU A 133 -1.49 -19.04 4.18
CA GLU A 133 -1.33 -20.35 3.57
C GLU A 133 -0.79 -20.24 2.15
N LEU A 134 -1.39 -19.35 1.34
CA LEU A 134 -0.86 -19.02 0.02
C LEU A 134 0.56 -18.45 0.12
N SER A 135 0.80 -17.49 1.03
CA SER A 135 2.13 -16.89 1.20
C SER A 135 3.20 -17.94 1.53
N ASN A 136 2.92 -18.84 2.48
CA ASN A 136 3.84 -19.91 2.83
C ASN A 136 4.10 -20.84 1.64
N HIS A 137 3.05 -21.24 0.92
CA HIS A 137 3.20 -22.09 -0.26
C HIS A 137 4.06 -21.43 -1.36
N LEU A 138 3.80 -20.16 -1.68
CA LEU A 138 4.57 -19.42 -2.67
C LEU A 138 6.05 -19.31 -2.27
N ASN A 139 6.33 -19.07 -0.99
CA ASN A 139 7.69 -19.03 -0.46
C ASN A 139 8.37 -20.40 -0.52
N GLU A 140 7.67 -21.49 -0.18
CA GLU A 140 8.19 -22.86 -0.23
C GLU A 140 8.63 -23.27 -1.64
N ILE A 141 7.88 -22.88 -2.67
CA ILE A 141 8.22 -23.18 -4.07
C ILE A 141 9.15 -22.14 -4.71
N GLY A 142 9.53 -21.08 -3.98
CA GLY A 142 10.36 -19.99 -4.51
C GLY A 142 9.68 -19.12 -5.58
N PHE A 143 8.34 -19.07 -5.60
CA PHE A 143 7.56 -18.31 -6.58
C PHE A 143 7.31 -16.88 -6.08
N ILE A 144 8.32 -16.03 -6.28
CA ILE A 144 8.34 -14.66 -5.77
C ILE A 144 7.58 -13.66 -6.68
N PRO A 145 7.04 -12.57 -6.12
CA PRO A 145 6.31 -11.54 -6.89
C PRO A 145 7.05 -10.96 -8.10
N ASP A 146 8.38 -10.88 -8.07
CA ASP A 146 9.22 -10.40 -9.18
C ASP A 146 8.93 -11.14 -10.50
N LEU A 147 8.52 -12.41 -10.42
CA LEU A 147 8.27 -13.24 -11.59
C LEU A 147 6.93 -12.95 -12.28
N TYR A 148 5.95 -12.38 -11.57
CA TYR A 148 4.57 -12.30 -12.07
C TYR A 148 3.87 -10.96 -11.85
N ALA A 149 4.27 -10.17 -10.84
CA ALA A 149 3.50 -8.98 -10.42
C ALA A 149 4.01 -7.66 -11.01
N ILE A 150 5.22 -7.60 -11.58
CA ILE A 150 5.74 -6.36 -12.20
C ILE A 150 4.78 -5.81 -13.29
N PRO A 151 4.30 -6.64 -14.25
CA PRO A 151 3.34 -6.16 -15.24
C PRO A 151 2.01 -5.70 -14.64
N TRP A 152 1.58 -6.31 -13.53
CA TRP A 152 0.31 -5.94 -12.86
C TRP A 152 0.34 -4.50 -12.36
N PHE A 153 1.44 -4.10 -11.72
CA PHE A 153 1.63 -2.74 -11.24
C PHE A 153 1.87 -1.76 -12.40
N LEU A 154 2.72 -2.11 -13.37
CA LEU A 154 3.01 -1.25 -14.54
C LEU A 154 1.75 -0.89 -15.33
N THR A 155 0.89 -1.87 -15.54
CA THR A 155 -0.31 -1.73 -16.37
C THR A 155 -1.54 -1.40 -15.55
N MET A 156 -1.46 -1.31 -14.22
CA MET A 156 -2.61 -1.08 -13.33
C MET A 156 -3.78 -2.05 -13.62
N PHE A 157 -3.46 -3.30 -13.97
CA PHE A 157 -4.42 -4.33 -14.34
C PHE A 157 -5.38 -3.93 -15.48
N THR A 158 -4.96 -3.12 -16.45
CA THR A 158 -5.82 -2.71 -17.60
C THR A 158 -6.34 -3.87 -18.46
N GLN A 159 -5.84 -5.08 -18.24
CA GLN A 159 -6.25 -6.31 -18.92
C GLN A 159 -7.27 -7.14 -18.11
N ILE A 160 -7.67 -6.70 -16.91
CA ILE A 160 -8.59 -7.42 -16.02
C ILE A 160 -9.91 -6.67 -15.88
N ASP A 161 -10.99 -7.42 -15.62
CA ASP A 161 -12.28 -6.87 -15.19
C ASP A 161 -12.15 -6.10 -13.87
N ILE A 162 -11.97 -4.79 -14.00
CA ILE A 162 -11.73 -3.88 -12.88
C ILE A 162 -12.94 -3.77 -11.95
N GLU A 163 -14.18 -3.99 -12.44
CA GLU A 163 -15.38 -3.87 -11.62
C GLU A 163 -15.39 -4.95 -10.53
N ARG A 164 -15.09 -6.19 -10.94
CA ARG A 164 -14.97 -7.30 -9.99
C ARG A 164 -13.83 -7.07 -9.01
N CYS A 165 -12.66 -6.63 -9.47
CA CYS A 165 -11.51 -6.33 -8.61
C CYS A 165 -11.82 -5.23 -7.59
N VAL A 166 -12.51 -4.17 -7.99
CA VAL A 166 -12.89 -3.08 -7.07
C VAL A 166 -13.86 -3.59 -6.02
N ARG A 167 -14.89 -4.35 -6.41
CA ARG A 167 -15.88 -4.89 -5.47
C ARG A 167 -15.24 -5.82 -4.43
N GLU A 168 -14.36 -6.72 -4.86
CA GLU A 168 -13.69 -7.66 -3.95
C GLU A 168 -12.62 -6.96 -3.07
N SER A 169 -11.91 -5.96 -3.62
CA SER A 169 -10.86 -5.23 -2.88
C SER A 169 -11.39 -4.32 -1.77
N ILE A 170 -12.65 -3.85 -1.83
CA ILE A 170 -13.27 -3.08 -0.73
C ILE A 170 -13.21 -3.86 0.58
N ASN A 171 -13.53 -5.16 0.53
CA ASN A 171 -13.49 -5.99 1.73
C ASN A 171 -12.06 -6.12 2.26
N LEU A 172 -11.07 -6.40 1.40
CA LEU A 172 -9.67 -6.46 1.82
C LEU A 172 -9.24 -5.13 2.45
N PHE A 173 -9.51 -4.03 1.77
CA PHE A 173 -9.15 -2.67 2.20
C PHE A 173 -9.72 -2.35 3.58
N CYS A 174 -10.99 -2.68 3.86
CA CYS A 174 -11.61 -2.43 5.16
C CYS A 174 -11.00 -3.25 6.32
N TRP A 175 -10.32 -4.37 6.02
CA TRP A 175 -9.67 -5.20 7.03
C TRP A 175 -8.16 -4.92 7.18
N THR A 176 -7.60 -4.06 6.34
CA THR A 176 -6.17 -3.74 6.34
C THR A 176 -5.93 -2.41 7.04
N PRO A 177 -5.09 -2.36 8.09
CA PRO A 177 -4.66 -1.10 8.69
C PRO A 177 -4.04 -0.19 7.62
N LYS A 178 -4.39 1.10 7.63
CA LYS A 178 -4.00 2.03 6.55
C LYS A 178 -2.48 2.13 6.38
N SER A 179 -1.78 2.18 7.50
CA SER A 179 -0.32 2.28 7.53
C SER A 179 0.38 0.97 7.14
N ALA A 180 -0.32 -0.17 7.06
CA ALA A 180 0.26 -1.44 6.63
C ALA A 180 0.79 -1.39 5.19
N THR A 181 0.14 -0.61 4.33
CA THR A 181 0.51 -0.42 2.91
C THR A 181 1.40 0.81 2.65
N TYR A 182 1.95 1.44 3.70
CA TYR A 182 2.85 2.59 3.54
C TYR A 182 4.07 2.24 2.70
N ARG A 183 4.48 3.21 1.88
CA ARG A 183 5.62 3.16 0.97
C ARG A 183 6.39 4.47 1.05
N GLN A 184 7.70 4.39 1.23
CA GLN A 184 8.60 5.53 1.23
C GLN A 184 8.58 6.27 -0.11
N HIS A 185 8.41 5.53 -1.21
CA HIS A 185 8.38 6.09 -2.56
C HIS A 185 6.96 6.42 -3.05
N ALA A 186 5.98 6.53 -2.14
CA ALA A 186 4.67 7.06 -2.47
C ALA A 186 4.76 8.56 -2.83
N GLN A 187 3.77 9.05 -3.59
CA GLN A 187 3.69 10.47 -3.90
C GLN A 187 3.51 11.27 -2.59
N PRO A 188 4.35 12.29 -2.31
CA PRO A 188 4.17 13.10 -1.11
C PRO A 188 2.86 13.89 -1.17
N PRO A 189 2.24 14.21 -0.01
CA PRO A 189 1.04 15.02 0.03
C PRO A 189 1.29 16.37 -0.64
N LYS A 190 0.37 16.82 -1.50
CA LYS A 190 0.48 18.17 -2.08
C LYS A 190 0.33 19.19 -0.94
N PRO A 191 1.22 20.19 -0.83
CA PRO A 191 0.99 21.31 0.08
C PRO A 191 -0.33 21.96 -0.30
N THR A 192 -1.21 22.13 0.68
CA THR A 192 -2.48 22.85 0.51
C THR A 192 -2.15 24.29 0.10
N SER A 193 -2.27 24.62 -1.19
CA SER A 193 -2.37 26.01 -1.61
C SER A 193 -3.72 26.53 -1.17
N ASP A 194 -3.74 27.59 -0.35
CA ASP A 194 -4.94 28.35 0.01
C ASP A 194 -5.65 28.80 -1.28
N SER A 195 -6.57 27.98 -1.73
CA SER A 195 -7.42 28.28 -2.87
C SER A 195 -8.84 27.89 -2.46
N SER A 196 -9.60 28.93 -2.13
CA SER A 196 -11.04 28.90 -1.96
C SER A 196 -11.69 28.28 -3.22
N GLY A 197 -12.00 27.00 -3.16
CA GLY A 197 -12.62 26.24 -4.25
C GLY A 197 -13.66 25.27 -3.70
N ILE A 198 -14.86 25.35 -4.27
CA ILE A 198 -16.10 24.68 -3.88
C ILE A 198 -15.90 23.17 -3.64
N ARG A 199 -16.30 22.69 -2.46
CA ARG A 199 -16.34 21.25 -2.13
C ARG A 199 -17.48 20.59 -2.91
N SER A 200 -17.14 19.80 -3.94
CA SER A 200 -18.07 18.86 -4.57
C SER A 200 -18.18 17.58 -3.74
N SER A 201 -19.26 17.46 -2.97
CA SER A 201 -19.61 16.23 -2.25
C SER A 201 -20.18 15.19 -3.22
N THR A 202 -19.44 14.12 -3.49
CA THR A 202 -19.97 12.92 -4.19
C THR A 202 -19.69 11.67 -3.34
N PRO A 203 -20.66 10.77 -3.10
CA PRO A 203 -20.59 9.79 -2.00
C PRO A 203 -19.95 8.44 -2.35
N TYR A 204 -19.39 8.27 -3.55
CA TYR A 204 -18.94 6.96 -4.05
C TYR A 204 -17.43 6.70 -3.98
N PHE A 205 -16.63 7.70 -3.66
CA PHE A 205 -15.21 7.52 -3.40
C PHE A 205 -14.94 7.85 -1.93
N PRO A 206 -14.21 7.01 -1.19
CA PRO A 206 -13.63 7.46 0.06
C PRO A 206 -12.87 8.73 -0.26
N THR A 207 -13.33 9.86 0.29
CA THR A 207 -12.62 11.14 0.31
C THR A 207 -11.15 10.83 0.46
N GLU A 208 -10.31 11.27 -0.48
CA GLU A 208 -8.85 11.12 -0.42
C GLU A 208 -8.47 11.31 1.06
N CYS A 209 -8.05 10.24 1.75
CA CYS A 209 -7.62 10.39 3.13
C CYS A 209 -6.41 11.29 3.03
N PRO A 210 -6.49 12.57 3.43
CA PRO A 210 -5.30 13.40 3.42
C PRO A 210 -4.38 12.71 4.41
N ASP A 211 -3.18 12.32 3.98
CA ASP A 211 -2.21 11.77 4.92
C ASP A 211 -2.05 12.81 6.03
N PRO A 212 -2.31 12.44 7.30
CA PRO A 212 -2.14 13.36 8.40
C PRO A 212 -0.70 13.89 8.41
N PRO A 213 -0.47 15.13 8.88
CA PRO A 213 0.89 15.64 9.02
C PRO A 213 1.73 14.64 9.81
N LYS A 214 2.94 14.31 9.32
CA LYS A 214 3.83 13.33 9.97
C LYS A 214 4.00 13.70 11.45
N THR A 215 3.47 12.85 12.33
CA THR A 215 3.63 12.94 13.78
C THR A 215 4.70 11.96 14.24
N ASP A 216 5.13 12.09 15.50
CA ASP A 216 6.01 11.09 16.15
C ASP A 216 5.37 9.69 16.26
N LEU A 217 4.06 9.57 15.98
CA LEU A 217 3.31 8.31 16.02
C LEU A 217 3.11 7.71 14.61
N SER A 218 3.44 8.45 13.56
CA SER A 218 3.32 8.01 12.16
C SER A 218 4.35 6.91 11.81
N ARG A 219 4.08 6.14 10.75
CA ARG A 219 5.01 5.09 10.30
C ARG A 219 6.28 5.70 9.72
N GLU A 220 7.43 5.13 10.08
CA GLU A 220 8.72 5.50 9.50
C GLU A 220 9.14 4.52 8.38
N SER A 221 9.96 5.02 7.45
CA SER A 221 10.61 4.17 6.45
C SER A 221 11.74 3.37 7.08
N ILE A 222 11.84 2.10 6.73
CA ILE A 222 12.98 1.24 7.07
C ILE A 222 13.79 0.93 5.81
N PRO A 223 15.08 0.56 5.94
CA PRO A 223 15.88 0.12 4.81
C PRO A 223 15.19 -1.01 4.02
N LEU A 224 15.31 -0.99 2.69
CA LEU A 224 14.67 -1.98 1.81
C LEU A 224 15.07 -3.43 2.15
N ASN A 225 16.30 -3.65 2.58
CA ASN A 225 16.77 -4.98 2.99
C ASN A 225 16.03 -5.47 4.25
N ASP A 226 15.78 -4.59 5.20
CA ASP A 226 15.03 -4.92 6.42
C ASP A 226 13.56 -5.20 6.04
N LEU A 227 12.97 -4.35 5.19
CA LEU A 227 11.60 -4.56 4.70
C LEU A 227 11.45 -5.93 4.00
N LYS A 228 12.42 -6.30 3.16
CA LYS A 228 12.44 -7.61 2.47
C LYS A 228 12.61 -8.80 3.40
N SER A 229 13.25 -8.60 4.54
CA SER A 229 13.42 -9.66 5.55
C SER A 229 12.14 -9.89 6.37
N GLU A 230 11.22 -8.92 6.38
CA GLU A 230 9.97 -8.99 7.14
C GLU A 230 8.84 -9.63 6.33
N VAL A 231 8.21 -10.67 6.90
CA VAL A 231 7.05 -11.35 6.31
C VAL A 231 5.74 -10.60 6.57
N SER A 232 5.66 -9.88 7.70
CA SER A 232 4.45 -9.19 8.14
C SER A 232 4.60 -7.67 8.01
N PRO A 233 3.52 -6.95 7.65
CA PRO A 233 3.57 -5.50 7.55
C PRO A 233 3.68 -4.82 8.92
N ARG A 234 4.25 -3.63 8.93
CA ARG A 234 4.26 -2.73 10.10
C ARG A 234 3.07 -1.79 10.10
N ILE A 235 2.56 -1.48 11.28
CA ILE A 235 1.53 -0.45 11.48
C ILE A 235 2.03 0.69 12.36
N SER A 236 1.50 1.89 12.14
CA SER A 236 1.78 3.07 12.96
C SER A 236 1.16 2.96 14.35
N ALA A 237 1.65 3.79 15.28
CA ALA A 237 1.05 3.91 16.59
C ALA A 237 -0.35 4.55 16.51
N GLU A 238 -0.58 5.44 15.55
CA GLU A 238 -1.90 6.04 15.27
C GLU A 238 -2.93 4.97 14.89
N ASP A 239 -2.59 4.10 13.94
CA ASP A 239 -3.46 3.00 13.53
C ASP A 239 -3.76 2.07 14.72
N LEU A 240 -2.75 1.78 15.55
CA LEU A 240 -2.96 0.95 16.75
C LEU A 240 -3.95 1.61 17.73
N ILE A 241 -3.81 2.91 17.98
CA ILE A 241 -4.69 3.67 18.89
C ILE A 241 -6.12 3.68 18.35
N ASP A 242 -6.28 3.98 17.07
CA ASP A 242 -7.58 4.03 16.38
C ASP A 242 -8.27 2.67 16.39
N LEU A 243 -7.53 1.59 16.09
CA LEU A 243 -8.09 0.24 16.04
C LEU A 243 -8.41 -0.34 17.44
N CYS A 244 -7.66 0.07 18.47
CA CYS A 244 -7.92 -0.32 19.86
C CYS A 244 -9.00 0.53 20.55
N GLU A 245 -9.54 1.56 19.88
CA GLU A 245 -10.46 2.55 20.48
C GLU A 245 -9.89 3.20 21.76
N LEU A 246 -8.56 3.33 21.86
CA LEU A 246 -7.89 3.87 23.04
C LEU A 246 -8.08 5.38 23.13
N THR A 247 -8.61 5.88 24.24
CA THR A 247 -8.73 7.33 24.46
C THR A 247 -7.39 7.93 24.87
N VAL A 248 -6.77 8.70 23.99
CA VAL A 248 -5.56 9.49 24.30
C VAL A 248 -5.91 10.62 25.27
N THR A 249 -5.28 10.64 26.45
CA THR A 249 -5.34 11.79 27.37
C THR A 249 -4.33 12.85 26.93
N GLY A 250 -4.68 13.62 25.90
CA GLY A 250 -3.84 14.74 25.43
C GLY A 250 -4.23 15.24 24.03
N HIS A 251 -4.75 16.48 23.98
CA HIS A 251 -4.92 17.42 22.85
C HIS A 251 -4.95 16.99 21.35
N PHE A 252 -5.42 15.81 20.98
CA PHE A 252 -5.82 15.52 19.59
C PHE A 252 -7.35 15.42 19.49
N LYS A 253 -7.95 16.42 18.85
CA LYS A 253 -9.40 16.51 18.66
C LYS A 253 -9.86 15.54 17.57
N THR A 254 -10.47 14.42 17.98
CA THR A 254 -11.75 13.94 17.43
C THR A 254 -12.41 13.03 18.47
N PRO A 255 -13.68 13.27 18.85
CA PRO A 255 -14.38 12.38 19.78
C PRO A 255 -14.85 11.12 19.03
N PRO A 256 -14.44 9.90 19.40
CA PRO A 256 -15.17 8.73 18.94
C PRO A 256 -16.50 8.70 19.69
N LYS A 257 -17.61 8.62 18.93
CA LYS A 257 -18.92 8.28 19.49
C LYS A 257 -18.77 6.97 20.27
N LYS A 258 -18.93 7.01 21.59
CA LYS A 258 -18.97 5.82 22.45
C LYS A 258 -20.14 4.93 22.02
N THR A 259 -19.89 3.94 21.16
CA THR A 259 -20.80 2.80 20.95
C THR A 259 -20.44 1.71 21.94
N LYS A 260 -21.44 1.28 22.72
CA LYS A 260 -21.36 0.28 23.78
C LYS A 260 -20.63 -1.00 23.33
N SER A 261 -19.69 -1.49 24.16
CA SER A 261 -19.33 -2.91 24.34
C SER A 261 -19.25 -3.75 23.05
N SER A 262 -18.39 -3.37 22.10
CA SER A 262 -18.03 -4.27 21.00
C SER A 262 -16.81 -5.11 21.38
N LYS A 263 -16.79 -6.40 21.00
CA LYS A 263 -15.63 -7.27 21.23
C LYS A 263 -14.38 -6.61 20.61
N PRO A 264 -13.19 -6.70 21.24
CA PRO A 264 -11.96 -6.10 20.73
C PRO A 264 -11.71 -6.53 19.27
N LYS A 265 -11.42 -5.53 18.43
CA LYS A 265 -11.18 -5.69 16.98
C LYS A 265 -9.81 -6.28 16.66
N LEU A 266 -8.86 -6.13 17.58
CA LEU A 266 -7.50 -6.66 17.47
C LEU A 266 -6.99 -7.19 18.80
N LEU A 267 -5.88 -7.94 18.75
CA LEU A 267 -5.13 -8.39 19.91
C LEU A 267 -3.70 -7.83 19.85
N VAL A 268 -3.23 -7.25 20.95
CA VAL A 268 -1.82 -6.88 21.10
C VAL A 268 -1.08 -8.00 21.81
N VAL A 269 0.00 -8.48 21.22
CA VAL A 269 0.91 -9.47 21.79
C VAL A 269 2.23 -8.78 22.12
N ASP A 270 2.47 -8.57 23.40
CA ASP A 270 3.71 -7.98 23.91
C ASP A 270 4.72 -9.09 24.17
N ILE A 271 5.80 -9.09 23.38
CA ILE A 271 6.84 -10.13 23.41
C ILE A 271 8.02 -9.79 24.32
N ARG A 272 7.94 -8.70 25.08
CA ARG A 272 8.97 -8.33 26.07
C ARG A 272 8.96 -9.32 27.23
N ASN A 273 10.04 -9.28 28.03
CA ASN A 273 10.06 -10.00 29.30
C ASN A 273 8.91 -9.55 30.22
N SER A 274 8.52 -10.42 31.15
CA SER A 274 7.35 -10.15 32.00
C SER A 274 7.56 -8.97 32.95
N GLU A 275 8.80 -8.66 33.34
CA GLU A 275 9.12 -7.51 34.19
C GLU A 275 8.79 -6.18 33.47
N ASP A 276 9.23 -6.04 32.22
CA ASP A 276 8.97 -4.87 31.37
C ASP A 276 7.49 -4.72 31.02
N PHE A 277 6.76 -5.85 30.91
CA PHE A 277 5.31 -5.84 30.73
C PHE A 277 4.59 -5.33 31.98
N VAL A 278 4.97 -5.81 33.17
CA VAL A 278 4.41 -5.37 34.45
C VAL A 278 4.73 -3.90 34.72
N ARG A 279 5.90 -3.40 34.33
CA ARG A 279 6.26 -1.97 34.46
C ARG A 279 5.37 -1.04 33.63
N GLY A 280 4.71 -1.55 32.60
CA GLY A 280 3.78 -0.79 31.77
C GLY A 280 3.52 -1.50 30.45
N HIS A 281 2.25 -1.73 30.13
CA HIS A 281 1.82 -2.42 28.91
C HIS A 281 0.60 -1.74 28.29
N ILE A 282 0.27 -2.09 27.05
CA ILE A 282 -0.93 -1.58 26.38
C ILE A 282 -2.15 -2.26 26.97
N SER A 283 -3.21 -1.51 27.28
CA SER A 283 -4.43 -2.07 27.87
C SER A 283 -5.02 -3.17 26.98
N GLY A 284 -5.37 -4.32 27.56
CA GLY A 284 -5.89 -5.48 26.84
C GLY A 284 -4.87 -6.30 26.05
N SER A 285 -3.58 -5.97 26.16
CA SER A 285 -2.50 -6.81 25.59
C SER A 285 -2.25 -8.07 26.42
N ILE A 286 -1.68 -9.09 25.77
CA ILE A 286 -1.15 -10.29 26.43
C ILE A 286 0.37 -10.30 26.38
N ASN A 287 1.00 -10.87 27.40
CA ASN A 287 2.44 -11.07 27.42
C ASN A 287 2.81 -12.49 26.98
N ILE A 288 3.62 -12.59 25.92
CA ILE A 288 4.21 -13.85 25.45
C ILE A 288 5.71 -13.60 25.22
N PRO A 289 6.55 -13.69 26.27
CA PRO A 289 7.97 -13.36 26.16
C PRO A 289 8.68 -14.13 25.05
N PHE A 290 9.41 -13.43 24.18
CA PHE A 290 10.09 -14.02 23.03
C PHE A 290 10.97 -15.23 23.41
N SER A 291 11.66 -15.15 24.55
CA SER A 291 12.59 -16.19 25.03
C SER A 291 11.93 -17.51 25.41
N THR A 292 10.62 -17.54 25.64
CA THR A 292 9.88 -18.74 26.07
C THR A 292 8.69 -19.06 25.15
N ALA A 293 8.47 -18.24 24.12
CA ALA A 293 7.31 -18.33 23.24
C ALA A 293 7.31 -19.59 22.37
N PHE A 294 8.48 -20.02 21.90
CA PHE A 294 8.61 -21.12 20.94
C PHE A 294 9.44 -22.27 21.49
N THR A 295 9.06 -23.50 21.13
CA THR A 295 9.83 -24.72 21.41
C THR A 295 11.05 -24.81 20.48
N ALA A 296 11.93 -25.78 20.72
CA ALA A 296 13.09 -26.02 19.85
C ALA A 296 12.70 -26.38 18.41
N GLU A 297 11.49 -26.93 18.23
CA GLU A 297 10.89 -27.31 16.96
C GLU A 297 10.21 -26.11 16.24
N GLY A 298 10.17 -24.94 16.87
CA GLY A 298 9.56 -23.72 16.33
C GLY A 298 8.03 -23.66 16.49
N GLU A 299 7.45 -24.52 17.33
CA GLU A 299 6.03 -24.48 17.67
C GLU A 299 5.78 -23.49 18.82
N LEU A 300 4.60 -22.86 18.84
CA LEU A 300 4.23 -21.99 19.96
C LEU A 300 3.98 -22.83 21.21
N SER A 301 4.71 -22.52 22.29
CA SER A 301 4.54 -23.13 23.60
C SER A 301 3.09 -23.03 24.10
N GLN A 302 2.59 -24.10 24.71
CA GLN A 302 1.25 -24.08 25.31
C GLN A 302 1.25 -23.25 26.59
N GLY A 303 0.26 -22.38 26.75
CA GLY A 303 0.14 -21.55 27.94
C GLY A 303 -1.23 -20.86 28.07
N PRO A 304 -1.42 -20.05 29.12
CA PRO A 304 -2.68 -19.32 29.35
C PRO A 304 -3.07 -18.41 28.17
N TYR A 305 -2.09 -17.96 27.37
CA TYR A 305 -2.29 -17.11 26.21
C TYR A 305 -2.82 -17.86 24.96
N THR A 306 -2.64 -19.18 24.86
CA THR A 306 -2.94 -19.94 23.64
C THR A 306 -4.44 -19.88 23.29
N ALA A 307 -5.31 -20.01 24.30
CA ALA A 307 -6.75 -19.89 24.10
C ALA A 307 -7.15 -18.48 23.62
N MET A 308 -6.49 -17.44 24.16
CA MET A 308 -6.75 -16.07 23.75
C MET A 308 -6.28 -15.84 22.30
N LEU A 309 -5.05 -16.23 21.96
CA LEU A 309 -4.52 -16.10 20.60
C LEU A 309 -5.42 -16.80 19.57
N GLN A 310 -5.88 -18.02 19.88
CA GLN A 310 -6.80 -18.76 19.01
C GLN A 310 -8.16 -18.07 18.86
N SER A 311 -8.68 -17.44 19.92
CA SER A 311 -9.95 -16.69 19.87
C SER A 311 -9.91 -15.42 18.99
N PHE A 312 -8.69 -14.94 18.69
CA PHE A 312 -8.45 -13.81 17.78
C PHE A 312 -7.97 -14.27 16.40
N ARG A 313 -7.96 -15.57 16.10
CA ARG A 313 -7.63 -16.05 14.76
C ARG A 313 -8.58 -15.43 13.73
N GLY A 314 -8.01 -14.82 12.68
CA GLY A 314 -8.78 -14.07 11.68
C GLY A 314 -9.06 -12.61 12.05
N LYS A 315 -8.64 -12.13 13.23
CA LYS A 315 -8.60 -10.71 13.58
C LYS A 315 -7.16 -10.20 13.47
N VAL A 316 -7.00 -8.88 13.49
CA VAL A 316 -5.66 -8.26 13.49
C VAL A 316 -4.94 -8.63 14.79
N ILE A 317 -3.71 -9.08 14.69
CA ILE A 317 -2.82 -9.36 15.82
C ILE A 317 -1.57 -8.50 15.64
N VAL A 318 -1.27 -7.66 16.63
CA VAL A 318 -0.16 -6.71 16.58
C VAL A 318 0.93 -7.16 17.55
N ILE A 319 2.11 -7.45 17.02
CA ILE A 319 3.30 -7.84 17.78
C ILE A 319 4.03 -6.58 18.23
N VAL A 320 4.27 -6.49 19.55
CA VAL A 320 4.92 -5.35 20.19
C VAL A 320 6.13 -5.82 20.96
N GLY A 321 7.26 -5.16 20.76
CA GLY A 321 8.51 -5.47 21.46
C GLY A 321 9.46 -4.27 21.53
N ASN A 322 10.65 -4.50 22.08
CA ASN A 322 11.75 -3.52 22.10
C ASN A 322 12.76 -3.74 20.97
N VAL A 323 12.84 -4.97 20.44
CA VAL A 323 13.86 -5.40 19.49
C VAL A 323 13.17 -5.77 18.17
N ALA A 324 13.45 -5.00 17.12
CA ALA A 324 12.80 -5.17 15.81
C ALA A 324 12.99 -6.58 15.22
N LYS A 325 14.20 -7.15 15.36
CA LYS A 325 14.50 -8.50 14.91
C LYS A 325 13.61 -9.55 15.59
N HIS A 326 13.44 -9.47 16.91
CA HIS A 326 12.58 -10.41 17.64
C HIS A 326 11.11 -10.27 17.24
N THR A 327 10.62 -9.04 17.01
CA THR A 327 9.23 -8.84 16.56
C THR A 327 9.01 -9.39 15.15
N ALA A 328 9.96 -9.22 14.24
CA ALA A 328 9.91 -9.77 12.89
C ALA A 328 9.94 -11.30 12.90
N GLU A 329 10.86 -11.91 13.66
CA GLU A 329 10.95 -13.36 13.79
C GLU A 329 9.69 -13.97 14.41
N PHE A 330 9.16 -13.35 15.47
CA PHE A 330 7.93 -13.81 16.12
C PHE A 330 6.74 -13.76 15.15
N ALA A 331 6.60 -12.65 14.41
CA ALA A 331 5.56 -12.49 13.41
C ALA A 331 5.67 -13.55 12.29
N ALA A 332 6.88 -13.80 11.80
CA ALA A 332 7.14 -14.82 10.78
C ALA A 332 6.75 -16.23 11.26
N HIS A 333 7.01 -16.59 12.52
CA HIS A 333 6.57 -17.87 13.08
C HIS A 333 5.05 -17.98 13.11
N LEU A 334 4.32 -16.93 13.51
CA LEU A 334 2.86 -16.95 13.49
C LEU A 334 2.29 -17.10 12.07
N VAL A 335 2.87 -16.41 11.08
CA VAL A 335 2.49 -16.55 9.67
C VAL A 335 2.76 -17.99 9.18
N LYS A 336 3.91 -18.58 9.54
CA LYS A 336 4.22 -19.99 9.23
C LYS A 336 3.20 -20.96 9.83
N MET A 337 2.68 -20.64 11.02
CA MET A 337 1.58 -21.37 11.67
C MET A 337 0.19 -21.03 11.12
N LYS A 338 0.10 -20.32 9.98
CA LYS A 338 -1.13 -19.94 9.28
C LYS A 338 -2.06 -19.04 10.10
N TYR A 339 -1.49 -18.17 10.94
CA TYR A 339 -2.25 -17.06 11.53
C TYR A 339 -2.31 -15.92 10.53
N PRO A 340 -3.52 -15.51 10.08
CA PRO A 340 -3.66 -14.36 9.21
C PRO A 340 -3.60 -13.07 10.04
N ARG A 341 -3.43 -11.94 9.35
CA ARG A 341 -3.54 -10.57 9.87
C ARG A 341 -2.55 -10.23 10.98
N ILE A 342 -1.35 -10.78 10.88
CA ILE A 342 -0.22 -10.44 11.77
C ILE A 342 0.41 -9.12 11.31
N CYS A 343 0.59 -8.20 12.26
CA CYS A 343 1.27 -6.92 12.07
C CYS A 343 2.33 -6.72 13.14
N ILE A 344 3.29 -5.84 12.87
CA ILE A 344 4.29 -5.39 13.85
C ILE A 344 4.04 -3.91 14.16
N LEU A 345 4.12 -3.51 15.43
CA LEU A 345 4.07 -2.09 15.77
C LEU A 345 5.39 -1.40 15.39
N ASP A 346 5.31 -0.42 14.50
CA ASP A 346 6.46 0.40 14.13
C ASP A 346 7.04 1.17 15.33
N GLY A 347 8.36 1.15 15.49
CA GLY A 347 9.06 1.71 16.66
C GLY A 347 8.81 1.00 17.99
N GLY A 348 7.99 -0.07 18.00
CA GLY A 348 7.71 -0.89 19.18
C GLY A 348 7.03 -0.11 20.32
N ILE A 349 7.16 -0.64 21.54
CA ILE A 349 6.49 -0.05 22.72
C ILE A 349 6.97 1.39 23.02
N ASN A 350 8.18 1.74 22.61
CA ASN A 350 8.77 3.06 22.85
C ASN A 350 7.98 4.17 22.15
N LYS A 351 7.37 3.88 20.99
CA LYS A 351 6.52 4.83 20.25
C LYS A 351 5.21 5.14 20.99
N ILE A 352 4.78 4.25 21.89
CA ILE A 352 3.57 4.43 22.71
C ILE A 352 3.87 5.13 24.03
N LYS A 353 5.07 5.00 24.60
CA LYS A 353 5.42 5.59 25.91
C LYS A 353 5.04 7.08 26.06
N PRO A 354 5.32 7.98 25.10
CA PRO A 354 4.99 9.41 25.23
C PRO A 354 3.49 9.71 25.29
N THR A 355 2.63 8.77 24.87
CA THR A 355 1.18 8.97 24.79
C THR A 355 0.48 8.86 26.14
N GLY A 356 1.15 8.29 27.16
CA GLY A 356 0.53 8.00 28.46
C GLY A 356 -0.49 6.86 28.44
N LEU A 357 -0.63 6.11 27.34
CA LEU A 357 -1.60 5.02 27.20
C LEU A 357 -1.18 3.69 27.85
N LEU A 358 -0.01 3.63 28.48
CA LEU A 358 0.47 2.42 29.14
C LEU A 358 -0.24 2.23 30.48
N THR A 359 -0.83 1.06 30.65
CA THR A 359 -1.39 0.60 31.92
C THR A 359 -0.27 0.09 32.81
N VAL A 360 -0.18 0.63 34.02
CA VAL A 360 0.71 0.14 35.07
C VAL A 360 -0.16 -0.52 36.15
N PRO A 361 0.09 -1.77 36.54
CA PRO A 361 -0.60 -2.41 37.65
C PRO A 361 -0.46 -1.56 38.92
N SER A 362 -1.55 -1.32 39.63
CA SER A 362 -1.48 -0.68 40.94
C SER A 362 -0.63 -1.56 41.87
N PRO A 363 0.31 -1.00 42.65
CA PRO A 363 1.04 -1.78 43.63
C PRO A 363 0.03 -2.46 44.55
N GLN A 364 0.10 -3.79 44.65
CA GLN A 364 -0.65 -4.52 45.65
C GLN A 364 -0.09 -4.07 47.01
N ILE A 365 -0.87 -3.27 47.73
CA ILE A 365 -0.56 -2.80 49.09
C ILE A 365 -0.75 -3.94 50.07
#